data_AF-W1XJP5-F1
#
_entry.id   AF-W1XJP5-F1
#
_cell.length_a   1.000
_cell.length_b   1.000
_cell.length_c   1.000
_cell.angle_alpha   90.00
_cell.angle_beta   90.00
_cell.angle_gamma   90.00
#
_symmetry.space_group_name_H-M   'P 1'
#
loop_
_entity.id
_entity.type
_entity.pdbx_description
1 polymer ?
#
loop_
_entity_poly.entity_id
_entity_poly.type
_entity_poly.pdbx_seq_one_letter_code
_entity_poly.pdbx_strand_id
1 'polypeptide(L)'
;NIDIDESDWQWLMDNASNEEYKSCNVTINGETYYNVGIRPKGNSSLSSVVSSEETDRYSFKIKFDKYVDGQTYNGMESIVLNNMIEDNTYMKEYISY
;
A
#
# COMPACT_ATOMS: atom_id res chain seq x y z
N ASN A 1 -0.42 -12.12 1.40
CA ASN A 1 0.58 -11.90 2.47
C ASN A 1 1.65 -10.95 1.94
N ILE A 2 2.16 -10.04 2.76
CA ILE A 2 3.28 -9.15 2.41
C ILE A 2 4.37 -9.43 3.43
N ASP A 3 5.58 -9.70 2.95
CA ASP A 3 6.75 -10.02 3.74
C ASP A 3 7.86 -9.01 3.42
N ILE A 4 8.21 -8.20 4.41
CA ILE A 4 9.15 -7.07 4.30
C ILE A 4 9.96 -6.99 5.60
N ASP A 5 11.24 -6.65 5.48
CA ASP A 5 12.10 -6.40 6.63
C ASP A 5 11.53 -5.27 7.51
N GLU A 6 11.54 -5.46 8.82
CA GLU A 6 10.98 -4.52 9.79
C GLU A 6 11.63 -3.13 9.69
N SER A 7 12.95 -3.07 9.46
CA SER A 7 13.66 -1.80 9.27
C SER A 7 13.24 -1.07 8.00
N ASP A 8 12.97 -1.81 6.93
CA ASP A 8 12.50 -1.23 5.68
C ASP A 8 11.04 -0.79 5.79
N TRP A 9 10.22 -1.53 6.52
CA TRP A 9 8.86 -1.13 6.85
C TRP A 9 8.81 0.16 7.67
N GLN A 10 9.61 0.25 8.74
CA GLN A 10 9.68 1.47 9.55
C GLN A 10 10.14 2.66 8.72
N TRP A 11 11.19 2.48 7.91
CA TRP A 11 11.66 3.51 7.00
C TRP A 11 10.56 3.95 6.02
N LEU A 12 9.78 2.99 5.51
CA LEU A 12 8.66 3.26 4.59
C LEU A 12 7.58 4.14 5.24
N MET A 13 7.29 3.92 6.52
CA MET A 13 6.31 4.71 7.28
C MET A 13 6.84 6.10 7.63
N ASP A 14 8.09 6.18 8.10
CA ASP A 14 8.75 7.45 8.45
C ASP A 14 8.92 8.37 7.23
N ASN A 15 9.08 7.77 6.04
CA ASN A 15 9.29 8.47 4.77
C ASN A 15 8.09 8.34 3.83
N ALA A 16 6.89 8.08 4.38
CA ALA A 16 5.72 7.76 3.57
C ALA A 16 5.38 8.86 2.54
N SER A 17 5.63 10.14 2.88
CA SER A 17 5.44 11.29 2.01
C SER A 17 6.32 11.30 0.77
N ASN A 18 7.46 10.60 0.79
CA ASN A 18 8.40 10.59 -0.33
C ASN A 18 7.96 9.63 -1.44
N GLU A 19 6.98 8.77 -1.18
CA GLU A 19 6.47 7.79 -2.13
C GLU A 19 7.60 6.92 -2.76
N GLU A 20 8.61 6.59 -1.96
CA GLU A 20 9.72 5.75 -2.39
C GLU A 20 9.43 4.26 -2.20
N TYR A 21 9.98 3.43 -3.09
CA TYR A 21 9.77 1.99 -3.06
C TYR A 21 10.78 1.30 -2.14
N LYS A 22 10.29 0.33 -1.36
CA LYS A 22 11.10 -0.71 -0.73
C LYS A 22 10.80 -2.07 -1.33
N SER A 23 11.75 -2.99 -1.18
CA SER A 23 11.57 -4.35 -1.65
C SER A 23 10.75 -5.15 -0.64
N CYS A 24 9.87 -6.01 -1.14
CA CYS A 24 9.18 -7.00 -0.33
C CYS A 24 8.84 -8.24 -1.18
N ASN A 25 8.39 -9.30 -0.52
CA ASN A 25 7.78 -10.44 -1.16
C ASN A 25 6.28 -10.40 -0.94
N VAL A 26 5.50 -10.73 -1.97
CA VAL A 26 4.04 -10.70 -1.90
C VAL A 26 3.47 -12.02 -2.33
N THR A 27 2.67 -12.64 -1.47
CA THR A 27 1.92 -13.86 -1.80
C THR A 27 0.47 -13.50 -2.10
N ILE A 28 0.02 -13.79 -3.32
CA ILE A 28 -1.36 -13.57 -3.80
C ILE A 28 -1.93 -14.93 -4.22
N ASN A 29 -3.04 -15.34 -3.60
CA ASN A 29 -3.72 -16.62 -3.91
C ASN A 29 -2.80 -17.86 -3.88
N GLY A 30 -1.77 -17.86 -3.03
CA GLY A 30 -0.81 -18.96 -2.89
C GLY A 30 0.42 -18.86 -3.81
N GLU A 31 0.46 -17.91 -4.74
CA GLU A 31 1.63 -17.63 -5.58
C GLU A 31 2.46 -16.49 -4.96
N THR A 32 3.77 -16.69 -4.84
CA THR A 32 4.68 -15.70 -4.25
C THR A 32 5.51 -15.00 -5.30
N TYR A 33 5.43 -13.68 -5.30
CA TYR A 33 6.19 -12.75 -6.12
C TYR A 33 7.32 -12.19 -5.27
N TYR A 34 8.55 -12.47 -5.68
CA TYR A 34 9.74 -12.08 -4.94
C TYR A 34 10.30 -10.76 -5.43
N ASN A 35 10.84 -9.97 -4.49
CA ASN A 35 11.54 -8.71 -4.77
C ASN A 35 10.67 -7.72 -5.57
N VAL A 36 9.41 -7.55 -5.15
CA VAL A 36 8.51 -6.54 -5.70
C VAL A 36 8.70 -5.21 -4.98
N GLY A 37 8.34 -4.11 -5.63
CA GLY A 37 8.34 -2.80 -4.99
C GLY A 37 7.04 -2.53 -4.26
N ILE A 38 7.09 -2.16 -2.99
CA ILE A 38 5.97 -1.58 -2.23
C ILE A 38 6.26 -0.12 -1.87
N ARG A 39 5.25 0.74 -1.97
CA ARG A 39 5.31 2.11 -1.46
C ARG A 39 3.97 2.61 -0.95
N PRO A 40 3.94 3.54 0.02
CA PRO A 40 2.74 4.30 0.34
C PRO A 40 2.30 5.10 -0.88
N LYS A 41 1.00 5.31 -0.98
CA LYS A 41 0.35 6.05 -2.05
C LYS A 41 -0.76 6.90 -1.47
N GLY A 42 -0.85 8.13 -1.97
CA GLY A 42 -2.00 9.00 -1.77
C GLY A 42 -1.63 10.44 -2.12
N ASN A 43 -2.62 11.26 -2.44
CA ASN A 43 -2.44 12.70 -2.56
C ASN A 43 -2.76 13.33 -1.20
N SER A 44 -3.90 14.02 -1.08
CA SER A 44 -4.41 14.56 0.18
C SER A 44 -4.57 13.50 1.28
N SER A 45 -5.00 12.29 0.93
CA SER A 45 -5.16 11.18 1.88
C SER A 45 -3.84 10.76 2.54
N LEU A 46 -2.73 10.79 1.81
CA LEU A 46 -1.41 10.48 2.38
C LEU A 46 -0.99 11.55 3.37
N SER A 47 -1.16 12.83 3.02
CA SER A 47 -0.89 13.96 3.92
C SER A 47 -1.71 13.86 5.20
N SER A 48 -3.00 13.51 5.09
CA SER A 48 -3.88 13.36 6.26
C SER A 48 -3.44 12.24 7.19
N VAL A 49 -3.06 11.07 6.66
CA VAL A 49 -2.58 9.94 7.47
C VAL A 49 -1.23 10.27 8.13
N VAL A 50 -0.27 10.83 7.38
CA VAL A 50 1.04 11.23 7.93
C VAL A 50 0.92 12.26 9.06
N SER A 51 -0.08 13.16 8.98
CA SER A 51 -0.32 14.18 10.00
C SER A 51 -1.18 13.71 11.19
N SER A 52 -1.73 12.49 11.14
CA SER A 52 -2.67 12.00 12.13
C SER A 52 -1.99 11.06 13.12
N GLU A 53 -2.18 11.29 14.42
CA GLU A 53 -1.79 10.33 15.46
C GLU A 53 -2.86 9.22 15.66
N GLU A 54 -4.01 9.34 14.98
CA GLU A 54 -5.16 8.44 15.16
C GLU A 54 -5.25 7.33 14.10
N THR A 55 -4.49 7.42 13.00
CA THR A 55 -4.53 6.41 11.94
C THR A 55 -3.22 6.21 11.21
N ASP A 56 -2.86 4.95 11.00
CA ASP A 56 -1.72 4.44 10.23
C ASP A 56 -2.16 3.68 8.96
N ARG A 57 -3.42 3.85 8.55
CA ARG A 57 -3.99 3.13 7.42
C ARG A 57 -3.47 3.75 6.12
N TYR A 58 -2.32 3.33 5.62
CA TYR A 58 -1.81 3.77 4.32
C TYR A 58 -2.40 2.96 3.16
N SER A 59 -2.68 3.61 2.03
CA SER A 59 -2.86 2.90 0.76
C SER A 59 -1.49 2.61 0.18
N PHE A 60 -1.35 1.48 -0.50
CA PHE A 60 -0.08 1.04 -1.04
C PHE A 60 -0.16 0.80 -2.54
N LYS A 61 0.94 1.04 -3.23
CA LYS A 61 1.16 0.55 -4.58
C LYS A 61 2.20 -0.57 -4.54
N ILE A 62 1.85 -1.70 -5.13
CA ILE A 62 2.78 -2.81 -5.37
C ILE A 62 3.13 -2.80 -6.86
N LYS A 63 4.42 -2.80 -7.17
CA LYS A 63 4.95 -2.84 -8.54
C LYS A 63 5.84 -4.07 -8.69
N PHE A 64 5.39 -5.04 -9.48
CA PHE A 64 6.01 -6.37 -9.62
C PHE A 64 7.32 -6.30 -10.39
N ASP A 65 7.36 -5.51 -11.45
CA ASP A 65 8.52 -5.28 -12.31
C ASP A 65 9.50 -4.23 -11.74
N LYS A 66 9.36 -3.82 -10.47
CA LYS A 66 10.18 -2.73 -9.92
C LYS A 66 11.66 -3.10 -9.81
N TYR A 67 11.96 -4.34 -9.41
CA TYR A 67 13.31 -4.84 -9.22
C TYR A 67 13.60 -6.13 -10.00
N VAL A 68 12.59 -6.71 -10.65
CA VAL A 68 12.72 -7.89 -11.49
C VAL A 68 12.00 -7.61 -12.81
N ASP A 69 12.77 -7.27 -13.84
CA ASP A 69 12.22 -6.90 -15.15
C ASP A 69 11.31 -8.00 -15.71
N GLY A 70 10.14 -7.60 -16.19
CA GLY A 70 9.16 -8.51 -16.81
C GLY A 70 8.31 -9.32 -15.82
N GLN A 71 8.51 -9.19 -14.50
CA GLN A 71 7.63 -9.82 -13.52
C GLN A 71 6.26 -9.13 -13.52
N THR A 72 5.18 -9.91 -13.66
CA THR A 72 3.81 -9.40 -13.67
C THR A 72 2.88 -10.32 -12.89
N TYR A 73 1.82 -9.75 -12.32
CA TYR A 73 0.72 -10.51 -11.73
C TYR A 73 -0.43 -10.57 -12.75
N ASN A 74 -0.69 -11.73 -13.34
CA ASN A 74 -1.71 -11.91 -14.38
C ASN A 74 -1.61 -10.88 -15.53
N GLY A 75 -0.38 -10.57 -15.97
CA GLY A 75 -0.12 -9.56 -17.01
C GLY A 75 -0.15 -8.11 -16.52
N MET A 76 -0.38 -7.86 -15.23
CA MET A 76 -0.30 -6.52 -14.63
C MET A 76 1.07 -6.28 -13.99
N GLU A 77 1.70 -5.17 -14.35
CA GLU A 77 2.97 -4.71 -13.77
C GLU A 77 2.80 -4.13 -12.35
N SER A 78 1.60 -3.65 -12.01
CA SER A 78 1.34 -3.11 -10.68
C SER A 78 -0.11 -3.27 -10.25
N ILE A 79 -0.32 -3.33 -8.93
CA ILE A 79 -1.62 -3.28 -8.29
C ILE A 79 -1.62 -2.20 -7.22
N VAL A 80 -2.81 -1.73 -6.87
CA VAL A 80 -3.02 -0.75 -5.79
C VAL A 80 -3.87 -1.39 -4.71
N LEU A 81 -3.36 -1.35 -3.49
CA LEU A 81 -4.07 -1.75 -2.29
C LEU A 81 -4.61 -0.48 -1.63
N ASN A 82 -5.87 -0.16 -1.90
CA ASN A 82 -6.53 0.96 -1.24
C ASN A 82 -6.93 0.56 0.18
N ASN A 83 -6.62 1.43 1.14
CA ASN A 83 -6.96 1.27 2.55
C ASN A 83 -8.44 1.57 2.88
N MET A 84 -9.24 1.94 1.88
CA MET A 84 -10.65 2.33 2.02
C MET A 84 -10.87 3.41 3.10
N ILE A 85 -9.98 4.41 3.24
CA ILE A 85 -10.17 5.54 4.19
C ILE A 85 -11.48 6.32 3.95
N GLU A 86 -11.97 6.38 2.71
CA GLU A 86 -13.28 6.98 2.39
C GLU A 86 -14.46 6.07 2.74
N ASP A 87 -14.23 4.79 3.04
CA ASP A 87 -15.25 3.88 3.54
C ASP A 87 -15.10 3.71 5.07
N ASN A 88 -15.31 4.82 5.77
CA ASN A 88 -15.36 4.85 7.23
C ASN A 88 -16.71 4.38 7.78
N THR A 89 -17.52 3.64 7.01
CA THR A 89 -18.86 3.29 7.44
C THR A 89 -19.33 1.92 6.98
N TYR A 90 -19.19 0.97 7.90
CA TYR A 90 -20.24 -0.03 8.12
C TYR A 90 -21.52 0.56 8.75
N MET A 91 -21.73 1.88 8.73
CA MET A 91 -22.97 2.59 9.09
C MET A 91 -22.80 4.09 8.82
N LYS A 92 -23.20 4.57 7.63
CA LYS A 92 -23.66 5.96 7.49
C LYS A 92 -25.16 5.89 7.29
N GLU A 93 -25.81 5.57 8.39
CA GLU A 93 -27.20 5.90 8.58
C GLU A 93 -27.31 7.42 8.48
N TYR A 94 -27.89 7.90 7.38
CA TYR A 94 -28.54 9.20 7.38
C TYR A 94 -29.88 9.01 6.69
N ILE A 95 -30.90 8.82 7.52
CA ILE A 95 -32.27 9.19 7.19
C ILE A 95 -32.23 10.68 6.84
N SER A 96 -32.69 11.03 5.65
CA SER A 96 -33.35 12.29 5.44
C SER A 96 -34.60 12.03 4.61
N TYR A 97 -35.71 12.57 5.13
CA TYR A 97 -37.11 12.42 4.73
C TYR A 97 -37.40 12.57 3.23
#